data_AF-A0A2G6JQ12-F1
#
_entry.id   AF-A0A2G6JQ12-F1
#
_cell.length_a   1.000
_cell.length_b   1.000
_cell.length_c   1.000
_cell.angle_alpha   90.00
_cell.angle_beta   90.00
_cell.angle_gamma   90.00
#
_symmetry.space_group_name_H-M   'P 1'
#
loop_
_entity.id
_entity.type
_entity.pdbx_description
1 polymer ?
#
loop_
_entity_poly.entity_id
_entity_poly.type
_entity_poly.pdbx_seq_one_letter_code
_entity_poly.pdbx_strand_id
1 'polypeptide(L)'
;MKLLLAVFSLLALLLPQDESHAVRDFSKAFKATRSGPRPVAERLDAIGKLAEYDSKRVTQALVEAFAKVEAEVQQVDSRRYEINQEVGEIRERVGTSLRFSDQKMYSDYRKLQEESSRLRKTLDNLRELQFELRKRLTKLKAEDSVEYLVKKVLTDKKQPLFLKLTIAGMAQSFDPELVENLALFLQKRKSSIELVPVLDTLGETKRIGTRLAAKILTLLKHKEEAVRERAALCLAKLEWRNAALPLIDLLEKEEGRTKKRIAAALAVLTGKDLGTMLSSWRGWWEKEGAEFMKNGRGEDVDDINDPQRGRPGLGRRAKNNASPGGTGYFGIPQDGKALIYVIDSSGSMKVEIDRKKHGSIAKGESANMTRLEACKAELVDTIKRLVNGKKFNVISYSDLPHQWKPKLVVANEASKKEAIAWVRALKPNSSTNIHDAMQMAFGLAGRGGRDKYYETEVDTIYLLSDGSPTTPDGKPDNIDKILKAVRTWNAMNRVTVHAIAIGQHLNVQFMQRLAAENGGEFRRALK
;
A
#
# COMPACT_ATOMS: atom_id res chain seq x y z
N MET A 1 -54.31 -4.24 35.71
CA MET A 1 -52.98 -3.82 36.23
C MET A 1 -51.79 -4.60 35.67
N LYS A 2 -51.87 -5.93 35.47
CA LYS A 2 -50.77 -6.74 34.88
C LYS A 2 -50.52 -6.51 33.37
N LEU A 3 -51.52 -6.02 32.62
CA LEU A 3 -51.36 -5.69 31.18
C LEU A 3 -50.62 -4.35 30.95
N LEU A 4 -50.74 -3.38 31.87
CA LEU A 4 -50.07 -2.09 31.73
C LEU A 4 -48.55 -2.18 31.98
N LEU A 5 -48.10 -3.07 32.88
CA LEU A 5 -46.66 -3.30 33.11
C LEU A 5 -45.99 -4.02 31.93
N ALA A 6 -46.70 -4.91 31.23
CA ALA A 6 -46.15 -5.61 30.06
C ALA A 6 -45.96 -4.67 28.85
N VAL A 7 -46.87 -3.70 28.68
CA VAL A 7 -46.77 -2.69 27.62
C VAL A 7 -45.66 -1.67 27.91
N PHE A 8 -45.44 -1.29 29.17
CA PHE A 8 -44.28 -0.45 29.54
C PHE A 8 -42.93 -1.17 29.36
N SER A 9 -42.88 -2.49 29.59
CA SER A 9 -41.66 -3.28 29.36
C SER A 9 -41.35 -3.50 27.88
N LEU A 10 -42.39 -3.55 27.01
CA LEU A 10 -42.21 -3.63 25.55
C LEU A 10 -41.94 -2.27 24.89
N LEU A 11 -42.46 -1.15 25.44
CA LEU A 11 -42.16 0.20 24.93
C LEU A 11 -40.80 0.75 25.38
N ALA A 12 -40.23 0.25 26.48
CA ALA A 12 -38.86 0.60 26.88
C ALA A 12 -37.78 0.11 25.89
N LEU A 13 -38.13 -0.83 25.00
CA LEU A 13 -37.25 -1.32 23.93
C LEU A 13 -37.21 -0.41 22.69
N LEU A 14 -38.01 0.66 22.63
CA LEU A 14 -38.13 1.54 21.47
C LEU A 14 -37.85 3.03 21.78
N LEU A 15 -37.39 3.36 23.00
CA LEU A 15 -36.86 4.69 23.25
C LEU A 15 -35.51 4.82 22.53
N PRO A 16 -35.27 5.88 21.74
CA PRO A 16 -33.94 6.14 21.20
C PRO A 16 -32.97 6.19 22.38
N GLN A 17 -31.94 5.33 22.34
CA GLN A 17 -30.90 5.39 23.36
C GLN A 17 -30.33 6.80 23.38
N ASP A 18 -30.20 7.41 24.56
CA ASP A 18 -29.43 8.66 24.66
C ASP A 18 -28.01 8.40 24.12
N GLU A 19 -27.49 9.28 23.27
CA GLU A 19 -26.13 9.24 22.71
C GLU A 19 -25.10 8.91 23.80
N SER A 20 -25.28 9.47 25.00
CA SER A 20 -24.42 9.22 26.16
C SER A 20 -24.32 7.75 26.53
N HIS A 21 -25.44 7.03 26.45
CA HIS A 21 -25.53 5.60 26.71
C HIS A 21 -24.89 4.80 25.57
N ALA A 22 -25.23 5.14 24.32
CA ALA A 22 -24.68 4.49 23.14
C ALA A 22 -23.14 4.58 23.08
N VAL A 23 -22.57 5.76 23.35
CA VAL A 23 -21.11 5.96 23.42
C VAL A 23 -20.48 5.16 24.56
N ARG A 24 -21.16 5.04 25.72
CA ARG A 24 -20.66 4.26 26.86
C ARG A 24 -20.60 2.77 26.53
N ASP A 25 -21.65 2.23 25.93
CA ASP A 25 -21.72 0.83 25.51
C ASP A 25 -20.69 0.53 24.43
N PHE A 26 -20.54 1.43 23.46
CA PHE A 26 -19.47 1.35 22.47
C PHE A 26 -18.09 1.32 23.13
N SER A 27 -17.81 2.26 24.03
CA SER A 27 -16.51 2.35 24.70
C SER A 27 -16.21 1.09 25.52
N LYS A 28 -17.24 0.49 26.14
CA LYS A 28 -17.18 -0.78 26.86
C LYS A 28 -16.87 -1.95 25.92
N ALA A 29 -17.46 -1.97 24.71
CA ALA A 29 -17.20 -3.00 23.70
C ALA A 29 -15.71 -3.03 23.25
N PHE A 30 -15.06 -1.86 23.22
CA PHE A 30 -13.64 -1.71 22.85
C PHE A 30 -12.68 -1.72 24.05
N LYS A 31 -13.16 -1.96 25.27
CA LYS A 31 -12.32 -2.09 26.47
C LYS A 31 -12.05 -3.57 26.74
N ALA A 32 -10.77 -3.93 26.87
CA ALA A 32 -10.37 -5.28 27.23
C ALA A 32 -10.92 -5.68 28.62
N THR A 33 -11.22 -6.96 28.77
CA THR A 33 -11.63 -7.59 30.03
C THR A 33 -10.43 -8.35 30.63
N ARG A 34 -10.64 -9.00 31.78
CA ARG A 34 -9.64 -9.92 32.37
C ARG A 34 -9.27 -11.08 31.43
N SER A 35 -10.16 -11.45 30.51
CA SER A 35 -9.96 -12.52 29.53
C SER A 35 -9.44 -12.02 28.16
N GLY A 36 -9.14 -10.73 28.04
CA GLY A 36 -8.60 -10.12 26.82
C GLY A 36 -9.62 -9.25 26.06
N PRO A 37 -9.36 -8.96 24.77
CA PRO A 37 -10.28 -8.20 23.93
C PRO A 37 -11.63 -8.89 23.78
N ARG A 38 -12.70 -8.10 23.66
CA ARG A 38 -14.04 -8.62 23.42
C ARG A 38 -14.21 -9.19 22.01
N PRO A 39 -15.21 -10.07 21.78
CA PRO A 39 -15.47 -10.66 20.47
C PRO A 39 -15.65 -9.61 19.38
N VAL A 40 -15.16 -9.93 18.17
CA VAL A 40 -15.22 -9.03 17.00
C VAL A 40 -16.67 -8.70 16.63
N ALA A 41 -17.58 -9.67 16.71
CA ALA A 41 -19.00 -9.47 16.43
C ALA A 41 -19.63 -8.41 17.35
N GLU A 42 -19.31 -8.44 18.65
CA GLU A 42 -19.78 -7.44 19.62
C GLU A 42 -19.25 -6.04 19.29
N ARG A 43 -17.98 -5.94 18.89
CA ARG A 43 -17.36 -4.67 18.50
C ARG A 43 -17.94 -4.10 17.21
N LEU A 44 -18.27 -4.96 16.23
CA LEU A 44 -18.95 -4.56 14.99
C LEU A 44 -20.38 -4.06 15.25
N ASP A 45 -21.13 -4.79 16.07
CA ASP A 45 -22.47 -4.37 16.52
C ASP A 45 -22.44 -3.00 17.21
N ALA A 46 -21.45 -2.79 18.09
CA ALA A 46 -21.24 -1.51 18.76
C ALA A 46 -20.96 -0.36 17.77
N ILE A 47 -20.18 -0.58 16.70
CA ILE A 47 -19.97 0.43 15.64
C ILE A 47 -21.31 0.75 14.95
N GLY A 48 -22.11 -0.27 14.65
CA GLY A 48 -23.43 -0.12 14.03
C GLY A 48 -24.39 0.72 14.86
N LYS A 49 -24.40 0.53 16.19
CA LYS A 49 -25.22 1.33 17.12
C LYS A 49 -24.85 2.81 17.16
N LEU A 50 -23.65 3.20 16.72
CA LEU A 50 -23.25 4.60 16.58
C LEU A 50 -23.55 5.21 15.20
N ALA A 51 -24.28 4.50 14.32
CA ALA A 51 -24.53 4.98 12.96
C ALA A 51 -25.33 6.29 12.90
N GLU A 52 -26.31 6.47 13.79
CA GLU A 52 -27.25 7.60 13.80
C GLU A 52 -26.69 8.85 14.51
N TYR A 53 -25.64 8.73 15.33
CA TYR A 53 -25.12 9.85 16.14
C TYR A 53 -23.90 10.50 15.51
N ASP A 54 -23.87 11.83 15.43
CA ASP A 54 -22.73 12.58 14.91
C ASP A 54 -22.43 13.77 15.84
N SER A 55 -21.41 13.58 16.67
CA SER A 55 -20.95 14.58 17.64
C SER A 55 -19.46 14.41 17.88
N LYS A 56 -18.81 15.44 18.45
CA LYS A 56 -17.43 15.35 18.93
C LYS A 56 -17.21 14.17 19.88
N ARG A 57 -18.20 13.83 20.71
CA ARG A 57 -18.10 12.73 21.68
C ARG A 57 -18.09 11.37 20.98
N VAL A 58 -18.95 11.17 19.99
CA VAL A 58 -18.95 9.98 19.14
C VAL A 58 -17.62 9.86 18.39
N THR A 59 -17.15 10.98 17.83
CA THR A 59 -15.88 11.08 17.11
C THR A 59 -14.70 10.66 17.98
N GLN A 60 -14.61 11.18 19.21
CA GLN A 60 -13.58 10.82 20.17
C GLN A 60 -13.57 9.32 20.46
N ALA A 61 -14.74 8.74 20.73
CA ALA A 61 -14.86 7.31 21.00
C ALA A 61 -14.39 6.46 19.81
N LEU A 62 -14.79 6.81 18.58
CA LEU A 62 -14.38 6.10 17.36
C LEU A 62 -12.86 6.17 17.13
N VAL A 63 -12.24 7.33 17.35
CA VAL A 63 -10.79 7.53 17.21
C VAL A 63 -10.03 6.72 18.27
N GLU A 64 -10.49 6.74 19.52
CA GLU A 64 -9.90 5.93 20.60
C GLU A 64 -10.02 4.43 20.32
N ALA A 65 -11.18 3.98 19.84
CA ALA A 65 -11.39 2.60 19.42
C ALA A 65 -10.43 2.21 18.29
N PHE A 66 -10.24 3.08 17.29
CA PHE A 66 -9.27 2.83 16.22
C PHE A 66 -7.85 2.69 16.74
N ALA A 67 -7.43 3.56 17.67
CA ALA A 67 -6.12 3.50 18.28
C ALA A 67 -5.89 2.18 19.04
N LYS A 68 -6.90 1.71 19.79
CA LYS A 68 -6.86 0.41 20.49
C LYS A 68 -6.75 -0.77 19.51
N VAL A 69 -7.60 -0.79 18.48
CA VAL A 69 -7.56 -1.85 17.46
C VAL A 69 -6.21 -1.88 16.75
N GLU A 70 -5.60 -0.72 16.44
CA GLU A 70 -4.23 -0.75 15.92
C GLU A 70 -3.25 -1.39 16.89
N ALA A 71 -3.24 -0.98 18.16
CA ALA A 71 -2.29 -1.53 19.12
C ALA A 71 -2.39 -3.07 19.18
N GLU A 72 -3.62 -3.59 19.11
CA GLU A 72 -3.89 -5.03 18.97
C GLU A 72 -3.32 -5.59 17.65
N VAL A 73 -3.54 -4.94 16.50
CA VAL A 73 -2.96 -5.35 15.21
C VAL A 73 -1.44 -5.42 15.30
N GLN A 74 -0.79 -4.40 15.85
CA GLN A 74 0.68 -4.36 15.96
C GLN A 74 1.22 -5.49 16.84
N GLN A 75 0.56 -5.76 17.97
CA GLN A 75 0.94 -6.83 18.88
C GLN A 75 0.79 -8.21 18.21
N VAL A 76 -0.38 -8.49 17.63
CA VAL A 76 -0.67 -9.77 16.98
C VAL A 76 0.24 -9.99 15.78
N ASP A 77 0.51 -8.93 15.01
CA ASP A 77 1.35 -9.03 13.83
C ASP A 77 2.83 -9.24 14.17
N SER A 78 3.32 -8.61 15.24
CA SER A 78 4.69 -8.82 15.74
C SER A 78 4.88 -10.25 16.24
N ARG A 79 3.95 -10.75 17.07
CA ARG A 79 3.99 -12.15 17.55
C ARG A 79 3.95 -13.15 16.40
N ARG A 80 3.10 -12.88 15.40
CA ARG A 80 3.00 -13.74 14.22
C ARG A 80 4.28 -13.72 13.38
N TYR A 81 4.94 -12.57 13.27
CA TYR A 81 6.22 -12.44 12.59
C TYR A 81 7.29 -13.30 13.27
N GLU A 82 7.42 -13.23 14.60
CA GLU A 82 8.34 -14.08 15.39
C GLU A 82 8.11 -15.57 15.14
N ILE A 83 6.86 -16.02 15.26
CA ILE A 83 6.50 -17.43 15.00
C ILE A 83 6.88 -17.85 13.59
N ASN A 84 6.65 -16.99 12.59
CA ASN A 84 7.02 -17.31 11.21
C ASN A 84 8.54 -17.39 11.02
N GLN A 85 9.34 -16.62 11.76
CA GLN A 85 10.80 -16.77 11.78
C GLN A 85 11.19 -18.12 12.40
N GLU A 86 10.64 -18.47 13.57
CA GLU A 86 10.91 -19.77 14.23
C GLU A 86 10.53 -20.95 13.32
N VAL A 87 9.38 -20.88 12.64
CA VAL A 87 8.96 -21.89 11.66
C VAL A 87 9.93 -21.97 10.48
N GLY A 88 10.46 -20.82 10.02
CA GLY A 88 11.49 -20.76 9.00
C GLY A 88 12.78 -21.47 9.42
N GLU A 89 13.29 -21.19 10.61
CA GLU A 89 14.51 -21.80 11.17
C GLU A 89 14.38 -23.33 11.30
N ILE A 90 13.22 -23.81 11.78
CA ILE A 90 12.96 -25.26 11.85
C ILE A 90 13.00 -25.89 10.45
N ARG A 91 12.43 -25.22 9.44
CA ARG A 91 12.46 -25.72 8.05
C ARG A 91 13.85 -25.78 7.46
N GLU A 92 14.70 -24.81 7.76
CA GLU A 92 16.09 -24.82 7.32
C GLU A 92 16.85 -26.02 7.92
N ARG A 93 16.61 -26.32 9.20
CA ARG A 93 17.23 -27.46 9.90
C ARG A 93 16.77 -28.83 9.39
N VAL A 94 15.47 -28.97 9.15
CA VAL A 94 14.83 -30.26 8.80
C VAL A 94 14.86 -30.51 7.28
N GLY A 95 15.10 -29.46 6.50
CA GLY A 95 15.13 -29.50 5.06
C GLY A 95 13.73 -29.63 4.43
N THR A 96 13.69 -29.56 3.10
CA THR A 96 12.44 -29.49 2.31
C THR A 96 11.56 -30.74 2.38
N SER A 97 12.08 -31.87 2.86
CA SER A 97 11.32 -33.10 3.04
C SER A 97 10.57 -33.17 4.37
N LEU A 98 10.74 -32.17 5.25
CA LEU A 98 10.13 -32.11 6.59
C LEU A 98 10.30 -33.44 7.36
N ARG A 99 11.47 -34.08 7.22
CA ARG A 99 11.80 -35.32 7.93
C ARG A 99 12.33 -35.00 9.32
N PHE A 100 11.41 -34.88 10.27
CA PHE A 100 11.75 -34.63 11.66
C PHE A 100 12.43 -35.87 12.26
N SER A 101 13.63 -35.68 12.78
CA SER A 101 14.37 -36.73 13.53
C SER A 101 13.85 -36.89 14.97
N ASP A 102 13.08 -35.93 15.46
CA ASP A 102 12.59 -35.84 16.83
C ASP A 102 11.08 -35.52 16.85
N GLN A 103 10.31 -36.36 17.56
CA GLN A 103 8.85 -36.20 17.73
C GLN A 103 8.50 -34.90 18.46
N LYS A 104 9.34 -34.42 19.38
CA LYS A 104 9.14 -33.15 20.07
C LYS A 104 9.24 -31.99 19.08
N MET A 105 10.27 -31.96 18.24
CA MET A 105 10.44 -30.94 17.19
C MET A 105 9.25 -30.90 16.23
N TYR A 106 8.72 -32.06 15.81
CA TYR A 106 7.51 -32.11 14.98
C TYR A 106 6.28 -31.53 15.70
N SER A 107 6.09 -31.88 16.98
CA SER A 107 4.98 -31.36 17.79
C SER A 107 5.06 -29.84 17.96
N ASP A 108 6.24 -29.32 18.27
CA ASP A 108 6.49 -27.88 18.44
C ASP A 108 6.26 -27.13 17.12
N TYR A 109 6.78 -27.65 16.00
CA TYR A 109 6.53 -27.11 14.67
C TYR A 109 5.03 -27.03 14.33
N ARG A 110 4.27 -28.09 14.60
CA ARG A 110 2.82 -28.11 14.36
C ARG A 110 2.09 -27.07 15.20
N LYS A 111 2.44 -26.94 16.49
CA LYS A 111 1.85 -25.93 17.39
C LYS A 111 2.12 -24.51 16.89
N LEU A 112 3.34 -24.22 16.44
CA LEU A 112 3.71 -22.92 15.86
C LEU A 112 2.90 -22.63 14.59
N GLN A 113 2.70 -23.61 13.70
CA GLN A 113 1.86 -23.45 12.52
C GLN A 113 0.39 -23.17 12.88
N GLU A 114 -0.16 -23.89 13.86
CA GLU A 114 -1.53 -23.69 14.34
C GLU A 114 -1.70 -22.30 14.98
N GLU A 115 -0.72 -21.85 15.79
CA GLU A 115 -0.71 -20.51 16.38
C GLU A 115 -0.61 -19.42 15.31
N SER A 116 0.30 -19.53 14.33
CA SER A 116 0.44 -18.57 13.22
C SER A 116 -0.84 -18.45 12.39
N SER A 117 -1.52 -19.57 12.13
CA SER A 117 -2.80 -19.61 11.42
C SER A 117 -3.91 -18.92 12.22
N ARG A 118 -3.98 -19.17 13.53
CA ARG A 118 -4.91 -18.48 14.43
C ARG A 118 -4.66 -16.98 14.46
N LEU A 119 -3.40 -16.53 14.61
CA LEU A 119 -3.05 -15.12 14.63
C LEU A 119 -3.36 -14.43 13.30
N ARG A 120 -3.18 -15.10 12.15
CA ARG A 120 -3.61 -14.58 10.84
C ARG A 120 -5.11 -14.27 10.82
N LYS A 121 -5.95 -15.21 11.28
CA LYS A 121 -7.41 -15.00 11.37
C LYS A 121 -7.75 -13.84 12.31
N THR A 122 -7.04 -13.71 13.43
CA THR A 122 -7.20 -12.57 14.34
C THR A 122 -6.86 -11.25 13.64
N LEU A 123 -5.76 -11.17 12.88
CA LEU A 123 -5.40 -9.98 12.11
C LEU A 123 -6.44 -9.61 11.06
N ASP A 124 -6.99 -10.60 10.36
CA ASP A 124 -8.04 -10.37 9.36
C ASP A 124 -9.26 -9.71 10.00
N ASN A 125 -9.70 -10.22 11.15
CA ASN A 125 -10.83 -9.66 11.91
C ASN A 125 -10.54 -8.26 12.44
N LEU A 126 -9.34 -8.01 12.97
CA LEU A 126 -8.95 -6.69 13.45
C LEU A 126 -8.89 -5.66 12.32
N ARG A 127 -8.40 -6.04 11.14
CA ARG A 127 -8.37 -5.17 9.95
C ARG A 127 -9.78 -4.85 9.45
N GLU A 128 -10.72 -5.77 9.62
CA GLU A 128 -12.13 -5.49 9.31
C GLU A 128 -12.74 -4.48 10.30
N LEU A 129 -12.44 -4.61 11.60
CA LEU A 129 -12.81 -3.59 12.59
C LEU A 129 -12.22 -2.21 12.24
N GLN A 130 -10.94 -2.15 11.85
CA GLN A 130 -10.32 -0.90 11.40
C GLN A 130 -11.05 -0.30 10.20
N PHE A 131 -11.46 -1.14 9.26
CA PHE A 131 -12.19 -0.69 8.08
C PHE A 131 -13.55 -0.10 8.45
N GLU A 132 -14.36 -0.78 9.26
CA GLU A 132 -15.69 -0.30 9.65
C GLU A 132 -15.61 0.95 10.53
N LEU A 133 -14.62 1.05 11.43
CA LEU A 133 -14.36 2.27 12.20
C LEU A 133 -14.04 3.47 11.29
N ARG A 134 -13.15 3.28 10.31
CA ARG A 134 -12.81 4.33 9.33
C ARG A 134 -14.01 4.74 8.49
N LYS A 135 -14.75 3.75 7.99
CA LYS A 135 -15.97 3.98 7.20
C LYS A 135 -16.99 4.78 8.00
N ARG A 136 -17.11 4.53 9.32
CA ARG A 136 -17.93 5.34 10.20
C ARG A 136 -17.37 6.76 10.37
N LEU A 137 -16.07 6.92 10.61
CA LEU A 137 -15.43 8.23 10.74
C LEU A 137 -15.64 9.10 9.50
N THR A 138 -15.55 8.53 8.30
CA THR A 138 -15.75 9.25 7.03
C THR A 138 -17.18 9.73 6.77
N LYS A 139 -18.16 9.26 7.56
CA LYS A 139 -19.56 9.67 7.47
C LYS A 139 -19.92 10.82 8.40
N LEU A 140 -19.02 11.20 9.32
CA LEU A 140 -19.23 12.31 10.23
C LEU A 140 -19.15 13.64 9.47
N LYS A 141 -20.11 14.53 9.74
CA LYS A 141 -20.32 15.83 9.10
C LYS A 141 -20.59 16.94 10.11
N ALA A 142 -20.93 16.64 11.35
CA ALA A 142 -21.12 17.66 12.38
C ALA A 142 -19.85 18.52 12.54
N GLU A 143 -20.05 19.83 12.74
CA GLU A 143 -18.96 20.80 12.77
C GLU A 143 -17.91 20.46 13.84
N ASP A 144 -18.36 20.12 15.05
CA ASP A 144 -17.51 19.76 16.18
C ASP A 144 -16.78 18.41 15.98
N SER A 145 -17.41 17.45 15.28
CA SER A 145 -16.81 16.20 14.83
C SER A 145 -15.66 16.46 13.87
N VAL A 146 -15.91 17.23 12.80
CA VAL A 146 -14.93 17.55 11.76
C VAL A 146 -13.78 18.37 12.33
N GLU A 147 -14.09 19.37 13.17
CA GLU A 147 -13.10 20.18 13.87
C GLU A 147 -12.16 19.31 14.71
N TYR A 148 -12.71 18.36 15.47
CA TYR A 148 -11.91 17.42 16.25
C TYR A 148 -10.99 16.56 15.35
N LEU A 149 -11.51 16.02 14.25
CA LEU A 149 -10.73 15.20 13.32
C LEU A 149 -9.54 15.98 12.75
N VAL A 150 -9.74 17.23 12.34
CA VAL A 150 -8.63 18.04 11.79
C VAL A 150 -7.64 18.45 12.89
N LYS A 151 -8.14 19.01 14.01
CA LYS A 151 -7.28 19.57 15.07
C LYS A 151 -6.59 18.51 15.94
N LYS A 152 -7.14 17.30 16.06
CA LYS A 152 -6.63 16.26 16.96
C LYS A 152 -6.21 14.98 16.26
N VAL A 153 -6.66 14.70 15.04
CA VAL A 153 -6.28 13.48 14.31
C VAL A 153 -5.31 13.78 13.17
N LEU A 154 -5.72 14.59 12.20
CA LEU A 154 -4.92 14.92 11.01
C LEU A 154 -3.53 15.49 11.38
N THR A 155 -3.52 16.35 12.39
CA THR A 155 -2.36 17.17 12.78
C THR A 155 -1.50 16.57 13.90
N ASP A 156 -1.94 15.49 14.55
CA ASP A 156 -1.20 14.83 15.65
C ASP A 156 -0.20 13.82 15.09
N LYS A 157 1.10 14.02 15.34
CA LYS A 157 2.17 13.11 14.89
C LYS A 157 2.06 11.67 15.42
N LYS A 158 1.33 11.44 16.53
CA LYS A 158 1.14 10.09 17.11
C LYS A 158 0.08 9.29 16.36
N GLN A 159 -0.77 9.96 15.59
CA GLN A 159 -1.84 9.31 14.85
C GLN A 159 -1.28 8.64 13.58
N PRO A 160 -1.79 7.45 13.24
CA PRO A 160 -1.35 6.71 12.06
C PRO A 160 -1.59 7.46 10.77
N LEU A 161 -0.62 7.43 9.88
CA LEU A 161 -0.76 8.04 8.56
C LEU A 161 -2.00 7.54 7.82
N PHE A 162 -2.30 6.23 7.83
CA PHE A 162 -3.46 5.74 7.09
C PHE A 162 -4.77 6.37 7.59
N LEU A 163 -4.93 6.56 8.90
CA LEU A 163 -6.08 7.27 9.45
C LEU A 163 -6.07 8.73 9.01
N LYS A 164 -4.91 9.40 9.09
CA LYS A 164 -4.78 10.80 8.66
C LYS A 164 -5.14 10.98 7.19
N LEU A 165 -4.70 10.09 6.31
CA LEU A 165 -5.05 10.11 4.89
C LEU A 165 -6.54 9.83 4.66
N THR A 166 -7.13 8.95 5.48
CA THR A 166 -8.59 8.72 5.46
C THR A 166 -9.34 10.01 5.81
N ILE A 167 -8.91 10.72 6.86
CA ILE A 167 -9.49 12.01 7.24
C ILE A 167 -9.22 13.07 6.16
N ALA A 168 -8.02 13.13 5.60
CA ALA A 168 -7.69 14.05 4.52
C ALA A 168 -8.60 13.86 3.29
N GLY A 169 -9.07 12.64 3.01
CA GLY A 169 -10.04 12.37 1.97
C GLY A 169 -11.43 12.98 2.19
N MET A 170 -11.72 13.49 3.39
CA MET A 170 -12.94 14.23 3.71
C MET A 170 -12.80 15.74 3.49
N ALA A 171 -11.69 16.22 2.92
CA ALA A 171 -11.34 17.63 2.84
C ALA A 171 -12.44 18.57 2.33
N GLN A 172 -13.29 18.11 1.41
CA GLN A 172 -14.40 18.90 0.87
C GLN A 172 -15.50 19.21 1.89
N SER A 173 -15.59 18.45 2.98
CA SER A 173 -16.54 18.69 4.08
C SER A 173 -15.96 19.55 5.19
N PHE A 174 -14.74 20.06 5.04
CA PHE A 174 -14.08 20.84 6.08
C PHE A 174 -14.48 22.31 5.98
N ASP A 175 -14.68 22.92 7.14
CA ASP A 175 -14.89 24.36 7.24
C ASP A 175 -13.69 25.14 6.65
N PRO A 176 -13.92 26.21 5.86
CA PRO A 176 -12.86 27.00 5.26
C PRO A 176 -11.83 27.57 6.25
N GLU A 177 -12.26 28.06 7.41
CA GLU A 177 -11.36 28.61 8.43
C GLU A 177 -10.47 27.51 9.02
N LEU A 178 -11.03 26.32 9.22
CA LEU A 178 -10.29 25.15 9.68
C LEU A 178 -9.19 24.74 8.70
N VAL A 179 -9.48 24.80 7.39
CA VAL A 179 -8.50 24.54 6.33
C VAL A 179 -7.45 25.64 6.24
N GLU A 180 -7.83 26.92 6.38
CA GLU A 180 -6.88 28.04 6.39
C GLU A 180 -5.88 27.93 7.55
N ASN A 181 -6.34 27.48 8.72
CA ASN A 181 -5.49 27.22 9.88
C ASN A 181 -4.45 26.11 9.64
N LEU A 182 -4.61 25.26 8.62
CA LEU A 182 -3.59 24.28 8.21
C LEU A 182 -2.31 24.96 7.68
N ALA A 183 -2.38 26.23 7.26
CA ALA A 183 -1.21 26.99 6.85
C ALA A 183 -0.13 27.08 7.93
N LEU A 184 -0.53 27.11 9.21
CA LEU A 184 0.39 27.14 10.35
C LEU A 184 1.18 25.82 10.49
N PHE A 185 0.59 24.71 10.05
CA PHE A 185 1.22 23.38 10.12
C PHE A 185 2.29 23.21 9.05
N LEU A 186 2.10 23.79 7.86
CA LEU A 186 3.10 23.75 6.79
C LEU A 186 4.44 24.37 7.21
N GLN A 187 4.43 25.36 8.10
CA GLN A 187 5.64 26.07 8.55
C GLN A 187 6.34 25.37 9.72
N LYS A 188 5.57 24.78 10.65
CA LYS A 188 6.09 24.27 11.93
C LYS A 188 6.56 22.82 11.87
N ARG A 189 6.16 22.06 10.85
CA ARG A 189 6.42 20.61 10.75
C ARG A 189 7.48 20.30 9.71
N LYS A 190 8.17 19.17 9.87
CA LYS A 190 9.36 18.81 9.08
C LYS A 190 9.35 17.38 8.52
N SER A 191 8.31 16.59 8.79
CA SER A 191 8.26 15.18 8.43
C SER A 191 7.13 14.88 7.44
N SER A 192 7.34 13.91 6.54
CA SER A 192 6.31 13.48 5.57
C SER A 192 5.03 12.99 6.24
N ILE A 193 5.12 12.28 7.37
CA ILE A 193 3.95 11.79 8.11
C ILE A 193 3.05 12.91 8.64
N GLU A 194 3.59 14.11 8.84
CA GLU A 194 2.85 15.30 9.27
C GLU A 194 2.38 16.13 8.08
N LEU A 195 3.23 16.32 7.07
CA LEU A 195 2.97 17.24 5.96
C LEU A 195 2.12 16.63 4.84
N VAL A 196 2.28 15.34 4.53
CA VAL A 196 1.58 14.71 3.39
C VAL A 196 0.06 14.72 3.55
N PRO A 197 -0.53 14.34 4.71
CA PRO A 197 -1.98 14.42 4.88
C PRO A 197 -2.52 15.84 4.77
N VAL A 198 -1.77 16.83 5.26
CA VAL A 198 -2.15 18.24 5.15
C VAL A 198 -2.13 18.69 3.69
N LEU A 199 -1.10 18.32 2.93
CA LEU A 199 -1.02 18.61 1.50
C LEU A 199 -2.14 17.93 0.69
N ASP A 200 -2.52 16.71 1.07
CA ASP A 200 -3.68 16.03 0.49
C ASP A 200 -4.97 16.78 0.77
N THR A 201 -5.18 17.23 2.02
CA THR A 201 -6.34 18.06 2.36
C THR A 201 -6.36 19.37 1.57
N LEU A 202 -5.23 20.06 1.47
CA LEU A 202 -5.14 21.34 0.75
C LEU A 202 -5.38 21.16 -0.76
N GLY A 203 -4.90 20.07 -1.35
CA GLY A 203 -5.07 19.81 -2.79
C GLY A 203 -6.53 19.59 -3.19
N GLU A 204 -7.39 19.17 -2.27
CA GLU A 204 -8.82 18.95 -2.51
C GLU A 204 -9.68 20.20 -2.22
N THR A 205 -9.08 21.29 -1.72
CA THR A 205 -9.79 22.52 -1.29
C THR A 205 -9.47 23.70 -2.19
N LYS A 206 -9.73 23.58 -3.51
CA LYS A 206 -9.36 24.53 -4.58
C LYS A 206 -9.17 25.99 -4.12
N ARG A 207 -10.24 26.72 -3.79
CA ARG A 207 -10.16 28.17 -3.43
C ARG A 207 -9.27 28.47 -2.23
N ILE A 208 -9.30 27.64 -1.18
CA ILE A 208 -8.53 27.87 0.05
C ILE A 208 -7.09 27.43 -0.15
N GLY A 209 -6.88 26.23 -0.69
CA GLY A 209 -5.55 25.70 -1.00
C GLY A 209 -4.77 26.61 -1.94
N THR A 210 -5.42 27.22 -2.95
CA THR A 210 -4.76 28.18 -3.86
C THR A 210 -4.25 29.42 -3.12
N ARG A 211 -4.95 29.91 -2.08
CA ARG A 211 -4.44 31.01 -1.23
C ARG A 211 -3.18 30.61 -0.45
N LEU A 212 -2.98 29.32 -0.22
CA LEU A 212 -1.79 28.76 0.43
C LEU A 212 -0.73 28.25 -0.54
N ALA A 213 -0.96 28.33 -1.86
CA ALA A 213 -0.08 27.74 -2.86
C ALA A 213 1.36 28.27 -2.82
N ALA A 214 1.55 29.56 -2.52
CA ALA A 214 2.89 30.13 -2.32
C ALA A 214 3.65 29.46 -1.16
N LYS A 215 2.96 29.10 -0.07
CA LYS A 215 3.57 28.36 1.06
C LYS A 215 3.86 26.91 0.65
N ILE A 216 2.92 26.27 -0.05
CA ILE A 216 3.09 24.90 -0.57
C ILE A 216 4.30 24.82 -1.53
N LEU A 217 4.52 25.83 -2.37
CA LEU A 217 5.65 25.90 -3.29
C LEU A 217 7.00 25.78 -2.57
N THR A 218 7.14 26.36 -1.38
CA THR A 218 8.39 26.25 -0.61
C THR A 218 8.75 24.80 -0.25
N LEU A 219 7.75 23.92 -0.16
CA LEU A 219 7.93 22.50 0.17
C LEU A 219 8.46 21.67 -1.01
N LEU A 220 8.51 22.23 -2.23
CA LEU A 220 9.24 21.61 -3.34
C LEU A 220 10.75 21.51 -3.09
N LYS A 221 11.28 22.24 -2.11
CA LYS A 221 12.70 22.17 -1.68
C LYS A 221 12.90 21.34 -0.42
N HIS A 222 11.87 20.63 0.06
CA HIS A 222 11.94 19.88 1.31
C HIS A 222 12.93 18.70 1.20
N LYS A 223 13.62 18.36 2.30
CA LYS A 223 14.62 17.28 2.33
C LYS A 223 14.06 15.89 1.96
N GLU A 224 12.81 15.61 2.35
CA GLU A 224 12.13 14.34 2.07
C GLU A 224 11.43 14.36 0.71
N GLU A 225 11.77 13.41 -0.15
CA GLU A 225 11.17 13.20 -1.48
C GLU A 225 9.64 13.15 -1.42
N ALA A 226 9.07 12.42 -0.45
CA ALA A 226 7.62 12.27 -0.30
C ALA A 226 6.89 13.61 -0.11
N VAL A 227 7.53 14.57 0.56
CA VAL A 227 6.96 15.92 0.76
C VAL A 227 7.01 16.69 -0.55
N ARG A 228 8.14 16.64 -1.28
CA ARG A 228 8.29 17.31 -2.58
C ARG A 228 7.28 16.78 -3.60
N GLU A 229 7.16 15.46 -3.71
CA GLU A 229 6.19 14.78 -4.57
C GLU A 229 4.75 15.19 -4.26
N ARG A 230 4.39 15.21 -2.96
CA ARG A 230 3.03 15.55 -2.56
C ARG A 230 2.74 17.04 -2.73
N ALA A 231 3.71 17.91 -2.48
CA ALA A 231 3.57 19.34 -2.73
C ALA A 231 3.38 19.63 -4.22
N ALA A 232 4.13 18.95 -5.10
CA ALA A 232 3.94 19.05 -6.54
C ALA A 232 2.53 18.64 -6.98
N LEU A 233 2.04 17.48 -6.52
CA LEU A 233 0.68 17.04 -6.80
C LEU A 233 -0.37 18.00 -6.24
N CYS A 234 -0.17 18.52 -5.03
CA CYS A 234 -1.06 19.50 -4.40
C CYS A 234 -1.19 20.75 -5.28
N LEU A 235 -0.08 21.36 -5.69
CA LEU A 235 -0.07 22.53 -6.59
C LEU A 235 -0.73 22.24 -7.94
N ALA A 236 -0.54 21.04 -8.47
CA ALA A 236 -1.19 20.61 -9.71
C ALA A 236 -2.72 20.50 -9.56
N LYS A 237 -3.22 19.88 -8.48
CA LYS A 237 -4.66 19.80 -8.18
C LYS A 237 -5.29 21.17 -7.93
N LEU A 238 -4.52 22.10 -7.36
CA LEU A 238 -4.91 23.49 -7.16
C LEU A 238 -4.84 24.32 -8.45
N GLU A 239 -4.37 23.75 -9.55
CA GLU A 239 -4.21 24.42 -10.85
C GLU A 239 -3.35 25.69 -10.73
N TRP A 240 -2.40 25.72 -9.77
CA TRP A 240 -1.61 26.91 -9.48
C TRP A 240 -0.45 27.05 -10.46
N ARG A 241 -0.69 27.77 -11.56
CA ARG A 241 0.22 27.90 -12.71
C ARG A 241 1.64 28.36 -12.38
N ASN A 242 1.82 29.17 -11.33
CA ASN A 242 3.15 29.58 -10.86
C ASN A 242 4.03 28.40 -10.43
N ALA A 243 3.46 27.20 -10.23
CA ALA A 243 4.22 25.98 -9.98
C ALA A 243 4.88 25.39 -11.24
N ALA A 244 4.44 25.73 -12.46
CA ALA A 244 4.91 25.05 -13.68
C ALA A 244 6.43 25.11 -13.82
N LEU A 245 7.03 26.31 -13.83
CA LEU A 245 8.47 26.46 -13.95
C LEU A 245 9.24 25.84 -12.75
N PRO A 246 8.87 26.07 -11.48
CA PRO A 246 9.49 25.37 -10.34
C PRO A 246 9.42 23.84 -10.42
N LEU A 247 8.35 23.28 -10.98
CA LEU A 247 8.22 21.83 -11.17
C LEU A 247 9.11 21.32 -12.31
N ILE A 248 9.27 22.11 -13.38
CA ILE A 248 10.24 21.83 -14.45
C ILE A 248 11.67 21.86 -13.88
N ASP A 249 12.01 22.86 -13.07
CA ASP A 249 13.32 22.95 -12.39
C ASP A 249 13.54 21.79 -11.41
N LEU A 250 12.48 21.34 -10.72
CA LEU A 250 12.56 20.19 -9.83
C LEU A 250 12.78 18.90 -10.61
N LEU A 251 12.19 18.75 -11.80
CA LEU A 251 12.37 17.58 -12.66
C LEU A 251 13.83 17.33 -13.04
N GLU A 252 14.64 18.39 -13.12
CA GLU A 252 16.09 18.31 -13.38
C GLU A 252 16.86 17.66 -12.24
N LYS A 253 16.46 17.95 -10.99
CA LYS A 253 17.18 17.53 -9.77
C LYS A 253 16.75 16.17 -9.26
N GLU A 254 15.59 15.70 -9.69
CA GLU A 254 15.02 14.43 -9.24
C GLU A 254 15.38 13.28 -10.17
N GLU A 255 15.44 12.09 -9.60
CA GLU A 255 15.72 10.85 -10.33
C GLU A 255 14.65 9.79 -10.07
N GLY A 256 14.68 8.73 -10.88
CA GLY A 256 13.84 7.55 -10.67
C GLY A 256 12.34 7.86 -10.55
N ARG A 257 11.72 7.35 -9.47
CA ARG A 257 10.28 7.45 -9.24
C ARG A 257 9.84 8.87 -8.93
N THR A 258 10.61 9.62 -8.15
CA THR A 258 10.29 11.00 -7.80
C THR A 258 10.20 11.84 -9.06
N LYS A 259 11.15 11.72 -9.99
CA LYS A 259 11.10 12.36 -11.31
C LYS A 259 9.81 12.03 -12.08
N LYS A 260 9.41 10.75 -12.14
CA LYS A 260 8.16 10.31 -12.78
C LYS A 260 6.92 10.94 -12.12
N ARG A 261 6.92 11.10 -10.80
CA ARG A 261 5.81 11.72 -10.05
C ARG A 261 5.74 13.23 -10.28
N ILE A 262 6.87 13.92 -10.35
CA ILE A 262 6.91 15.36 -10.70
C ILE A 262 6.43 15.58 -12.14
N ALA A 263 6.86 14.75 -13.09
CA ALA A 263 6.36 14.78 -14.46
C ALA A 263 4.83 14.56 -14.53
N ALA A 264 4.30 13.61 -13.76
CA ALA A 264 2.85 13.40 -13.68
C ALA A 264 2.11 14.61 -13.09
N ALA A 265 2.68 15.27 -12.07
CA ALA A 265 2.12 16.51 -11.53
C ALA A 265 2.14 17.64 -12.57
N LEU A 266 3.20 17.78 -13.36
CA LEU A 266 3.26 18.71 -14.50
C LEU A 266 2.18 18.38 -15.54
N ALA A 267 1.97 17.10 -15.86
CA ALA A 267 0.92 16.71 -16.79
C ALA A 267 -0.49 17.04 -16.29
N VAL A 268 -0.74 16.87 -14.99
CA VAL A 268 -2.00 17.30 -14.36
C VAL A 268 -2.17 18.81 -14.42
N LEU A 269 -1.11 19.58 -14.11
CA LEU A 269 -1.15 21.04 -14.07
C LEU A 269 -1.32 21.67 -15.47
N THR A 270 -0.67 21.08 -16.48
CA THR A 270 -0.58 21.67 -17.83
C THR A 270 -1.54 21.04 -18.84
N GLY A 271 -2.07 19.85 -18.54
CA GLY A 271 -2.83 19.04 -19.48
C GLY A 271 -1.99 18.38 -20.59
N LYS A 272 -0.65 18.45 -20.51
CA LYS A 272 0.27 17.90 -21.51
C LYS A 272 1.04 16.70 -20.94
N ASP A 273 1.12 15.60 -21.66
CA ASP A 273 1.99 14.47 -21.27
C ASP A 273 3.28 14.48 -22.09
N LEU A 274 4.33 15.08 -21.54
CA LEU A 274 5.66 15.16 -22.16
C LEU A 274 6.67 14.19 -21.52
N GLY A 275 6.20 13.29 -20.64
CA GLY A 275 7.04 12.33 -19.92
C GLY A 275 8.05 12.99 -18.97
N THR A 276 9.19 12.34 -18.73
CA THR A 276 10.22 12.79 -17.78
C THR A 276 11.35 13.59 -18.42
N MET A 277 11.28 13.88 -19.72
CA MET A 277 12.35 14.56 -20.45
C MET A 277 12.34 16.07 -20.16
N LEU A 278 13.40 16.57 -19.53
CA LEU A 278 13.53 17.99 -19.19
C LEU A 278 13.49 18.89 -20.44
N SER A 279 14.16 18.49 -21.52
CA SER A 279 14.19 19.23 -22.79
C SER A 279 12.79 19.41 -23.38
N SER A 280 11.94 18.38 -23.32
CA SER A 280 10.54 18.48 -23.79
C SER A 280 9.76 19.52 -22.99
N TRP A 281 9.90 19.53 -21.67
CA TRP A 281 9.23 20.49 -20.80
C TRP A 281 9.77 21.91 -20.95
N ARG A 282 11.09 22.10 -21.07
CA ARG A 282 11.72 23.41 -21.33
C ARG A 282 11.29 23.98 -22.67
N GLY A 283 11.34 23.18 -23.74
CA GLY A 283 10.91 23.60 -25.07
C GLY A 283 9.41 23.91 -25.14
N TRP A 284 8.56 23.21 -24.39
CA TRP A 284 7.16 23.57 -24.24
C TRP A 284 6.99 24.90 -23.51
N TRP A 285 7.69 25.10 -22.39
CA TRP A 285 7.61 26.34 -21.61
C TRP A 285 8.05 27.58 -22.42
N GLU A 286 9.11 27.46 -23.22
CA GLU A 286 9.57 28.53 -24.10
C GLU A 286 8.53 28.94 -25.15
N LYS A 287 7.78 27.97 -25.69
CA LYS A 287 6.79 28.20 -26.75
C LYS A 287 5.42 28.62 -26.22
N GLU A 288 4.92 27.90 -25.21
CA GLU A 288 3.54 28.00 -24.73
C GLU A 288 3.44 28.60 -23.31
N GLY A 289 4.55 28.80 -22.58
CA GLY A 289 4.53 29.20 -21.17
C GLY A 289 3.87 30.57 -20.93
N ALA A 290 4.14 31.56 -21.79
CA ALA A 290 3.51 32.87 -21.69
C ALA A 290 1.98 32.81 -21.93
N GLU A 291 1.53 31.96 -22.85
CA GLU A 291 0.11 31.76 -23.12
C GLU A 291 -0.56 30.96 -22.00
N PHE A 292 0.09 29.90 -21.51
CA PHE A 292 -0.37 29.11 -20.37
C PHE A 292 -0.62 29.99 -19.15
N MET A 293 0.25 30.97 -18.89
CA MET A 293 0.09 31.95 -17.80
C MET A 293 -1.07 32.93 -18.03
N LYS A 294 -1.42 33.24 -19.28
CA LYS A 294 -2.51 34.17 -19.65
C LYS A 294 -3.88 33.51 -19.67
N ASN A 295 -3.99 32.27 -20.15
CA ASN A 295 -5.25 31.53 -20.31
C ASN A 295 -5.75 30.96 -18.98
N GLY A 296 -5.94 31.85 -18.01
CA GLY A 296 -6.71 31.59 -16.80
C GLY A 296 -8.14 31.30 -17.12
N ARG A 297 -8.57 30.03 -17.12
CA ARG A 297 -10.00 29.72 -17.07
C ARG A 297 -10.58 30.31 -15.79
N GLY A 298 -11.22 31.47 -15.95
CA GLY A 298 -12.52 31.69 -15.34
C GLY A 298 -13.47 30.59 -15.78
N GLU A 299 -14.33 30.21 -14.83
CA GLU A 299 -15.70 29.75 -15.04
C GLU A 299 -16.09 29.57 -16.51
N ASP A 300 -15.95 28.35 -17.02
CA ASP A 300 -16.83 27.77 -18.03
C ASP A 300 -16.43 26.30 -18.22
N VAL A 301 -17.34 25.42 -17.80
CA VAL A 301 -17.86 24.22 -18.47
C VAL A 301 -18.50 23.37 -17.37
N ASP A 302 -19.82 23.54 -17.27
CA ASP A 302 -20.74 22.51 -16.82
C ASP A 302 -20.52 21.24 -17.65
N ASP A 303 -19.73 20.31 -17.12
CA ASP A 303 -19.98 18.88 -17.32
C ASP A 303 -19.33 18.08 -16.17
N ILE A 304 -20.05 18.00 -15.06
CA ILE A 304 -19.66 17.30 -13.83
C ILE A 304 -19.92 15.78 -13.95
N ASN A 305 -20.44 15.30 -15.08
CA ASN A 305 -20.93 13.93 -15.25
C ASN A 305 -20.11 13.04 -16.20
N ASP A 306 -18.80 13.26 -16.37
CA ASP A 306 -17.93 12.27 -17.03
C ASP A 306 -17.34 11.25 -16.01
N PRO A 307 -17.90 10.02 -15.90
CA PRO A 307 -17.39 8.96 -15.03
C PRO A 307 -16.01 8.40 -15.45
N GLN A 308 -15.41 8.85 -16.55
CA GLN A 308 -14.05 8.44 -16.98
C GLN A 308 -12.92 9.32 -16.45
N ARG A 309 -13.19 10.45 -15.78
CA ARG A 309 -12.18 11.21 -15.03
C ARG A 309 -11.87 10.51 -13.71
N GLY A 310 -10.96 9.53 -13.78
CA GLY A 310 -10.46 8.80 -12.63
C GLY A 310 -9.97 9.73 -11.51
N ARG A 311 -10.19 9.30 -10.27
CA ARG A 311 -9.82 10.03 -9.03
C ARG A 311 -8.41 10.64 -9.10
N PRO A 312 -8.18 11.85 -8.55
CA PRO A 312 -6.89 12.52 -8.55
C PRO A 312 -5.84 11.77 -7.71
N GLY A 313 -5.17 10.83 -8.35
CA GLY A 313 -4.12 10.00 -7.79
C GLY A 313 -3.94 8.79 -8.66
N LEU A 314 -3.21 8.97 -9.76
CA LEU A 314 -2.55 7.96 -10.61
C LEU A 314 -2.37 8.63 -11.97
N GLY A 315 -1.14 8.95 -12.35
CA GLY A 315 -0.85 9.35 -13.72
C GLY A 315 -1.43 8.32 -14.66
N ARG A 316 -2.41 8.71 -15.49
CA ARG A 316 -2.89 7.90 -16.59
C ARG A 316 -1.73 7.86 -17.58
N ARG A 317 -1.11 6.67 -17.68
CA ARG A 317 -0.13 6.22 -18.69
C ARG A 317 0.46 7.33 -19.58
N ALA A 318 1.72 7.68 -19.31
CA ALA A 318 2.63 7.81 -20.44
C ALA A 318 2.61 6.48 -21.18
N LYS A 319 2.13 6.47 -22.43
CA LYS A 319 2.48 5.41 -23.37
C LYS A 319 4.00 5.50 -23.54
N ASN A 320 4.75 4.87 -22.64
CA ASN A 320 6.17 4.72 -22.88
C ASN A 320 6.30 3.87 -24.13
N ASN A 321 6.85 4.49 -25.17
CA ASN A 321 7.49 3.78 -26.26
C ASN A 321 8.28 2.64 -25.64
N ALA A 322 7.97 1.40 -26.04
CA ALA A 322 8.75 0.25 -25.67
C ALA A 322 10.21 0.60 -25.94
N SER A 323 11.05 0.65 -24.89
CA SER A 323 12.48 0.68 -25.10
C SER A 323 12.81 -0.50 -26.01
N PRO A 324 13.39 -0.26 -27.20
CA PRO A 324 13.77 -1.35 -28.09
C PRO A 324 14.93 -2.08 -27.43
N GLY A 325 14.63 -3.20 -26.76
CA GLY A 325 15.60 -4.04 -26.06
C GLY A 325 15.08 -4.54 -24.73
N GLY A 326 14.72 -5.82 -24.67
CA GLY A 326 14.17 -6.50 -23.48
C GLY A 326 15.15 -6.65 -22.31
N THR A 327 15.66 -5.56 -21.74
CA THR A 327 16.71 -5.55 -20.70
C THR A 327 16.20 -5.59 -19.25
N GLY A 328 14.91 -5.90 -19.05
CA GLY A 328 14.24 -5.91 -17.74
C GLY A 328 13.82 -7.31 -17.26
N TYR A 329 13.36 -7.42 -16.00
CA TYR A 329 12.85 -8.70 -15.47
C TYR A 329 11.55 -9.07 -16.19
N PHE A 330 11.56 -10.14 -16.99
CA PHE A 330 10.46 -10.45 -17.92
C PHE A 330 10.06 -9.26 -18.82
N GLY A 331 11.04 -8.44 -19.22
CA GLY A 331 10.82 -7.26 -20.05
C GLY A 331 10.23 -6.04 -19.32
N ILE A 332 10.08 -6.09 -17.99
CA ILE A 332 9.74 -4.92 -17.17
C ILE A 332 11.05 -4.24 -16.72
N PRO A 333 11.27 -2.95 -17.03
CA PRO A 333 12.48 -2.23 -16.64
C PRO A 333 12.72 -2.23 -15.12
N GLN A 334 13.98 -2.22 -14.72
CA GLN A 334 14.43 -2.26 -13.32
C GLN A 334 14.72 -0.86 -12.78
N ASP A 335 13.84 0.10 -12.98
CA ASP A 335 14.12 1.54 -12.78
C ASP A 335 14.25 1.97 -11.31
N GLY A 336 13.82 1.13 -10.37
CA GLY A 336 13.91 1.42 -8.95
C GLY A 336 15.35 1.44 -8.42
N LYS A 337 15.56 2.20 -7.35
CA LYS A 337 16.79 2.25 -6.55
C LYS A 337 16.87 1.10 -5.55
N ALA A 338 15.72 0.57 -5.13
CA ALA A 338 15.63 -0.48 -4.12
C ALA A 338 14.49 -1.47 -4.41
N LEU A 339 14.87 -2.68 -4.76
CA LEU A 339 14.00 -3.65 -5.44
C LEU A 339 13.74 -4.87 -4.56
N ILE A 340 12.50 -5.37 -4.54
CA ILE A 340 12.20 -6.68 -3.97
C ILE A 340 11.62 -7.58 -5.07
N TYR A 341 12.21 -8.77 -5.24
CA TYR A 341 11.64 -9.82 -6.08
C TYR A 341 10.86 -10.79 -5.19
N VAL A 342 9.57 -10.93 -5.43
CA VAL A 342 8.68 -11.85 -4.72
C VAL A 342 8.33 -12.98 -5.69
N ILE A 343 8.88 -14.16 -5.46
CA ILE A 343 8.83 -15.29 -6.39
C ILE A 343 7.96 -16.40 -5.82
N ASP A 344 7.03 -16.85 -6.65
CA ASP A 344 6.25 -18.06 -6.40
C ASP A 344 7.13 -19.31 -6.46
N SER A 345 7.08 -20.10 -5.40
CA SER A 345 7.62 -21.46 -5.35
C SER A 345 6.53 -22.45 -4.96
N SER A 346 5.28 -22.22 -5.38
CA SER A 346 4.15 -23.12 -5.13
C SER A 346 4.19 -24.39 -6.01
N GLY A 347 3.23 -25.30 -5.80
CA GLY A 347 3.25 -26.63 -6.38
C GLY A 347 2.96 -26.60 -7.87
N SER A 348 2.16 -25.62 -8.31
CA SER A 348 1.85 -25.33 -9.70
C SER A 348 3.08 -24.90 -10.51
N MET A 349 4.14 -24.44 -9.85
CA MET A 349 5.41 -24.10 -10.49
C MET A 349 6.20 -25.35 -10.96
N LYS A 350 5.76 -26.57 -10.62
CA LYS A 350 6.32 -27.84 -11.13
C LYS A 350 5.87 -28.18 -12.55
N VAL A 351 4.85 -27.50 -13.08
CA VAL A 351 4.36 -27.77 -14.43
C VAL A 351 5.50 -27.57 -15.45
N GLU A 352 5.71 -28.58 -16.29
CA GLU A 352 6.68 -28.54 -17.38
C GLU A 352 6.21 -27.59 -18.49
N ILE A 353 7.16 -26.88 -19.08
CA ILE A 353 6.99 -26.01 -20.23
C ILE A 353 8.06 -26.34 -21.27
N ASP A 354 7.70 -26.15 -22.54
CA ASP A 354 8.57 -26.40 -23.68
C ASP A 354 9.67 -25.34 -23.75
N ARG A 355 10.92 -25.77 -23.58
CA ARG A 355 12.10 -24.90 -23.58
C ARG A 355 12.34 -24.29 -24.96
N LYS A 356 11.97 -24.98 -26.05
CA LYS A 356 12.15 -24.51 -27.44
C LYS A 356 11.31 -23.28 -27.77
N LYS A 357 10.16 -23.11 -27.10
CA LYS A 357 9.27 -21.96 -27.30
C LYS A 357 9.72 -20.70 -26.56
N HIS A 358 10.69 -20.82 -25.66
CA HIS A 358 11.11 -19.74 -24.75
C HIS A 358 12.62 -19.48 -24.73
N GLY A 359 13.40 -20.13 -25.59
CA GLY A 359 14.84 -19.89 -25.76
C GLY A 359 15.51 -20.93 -26.67
N SER A 360 16.80 -20.74 -26.94
CA SER A 360 17.63 -21.73 -27.62
C SER A 360 18.09 -22.83 -26.66
N ILE A 361 18.06 -24.08 -27.10
CA ILE A 361 18.53 -25.24 -26.32
C ILE A 361 20.03 -25.44 -26.59
N ALA A 362 20.86 -25.47 -25.54
CA ALA A 362 22.25 -25.87 -25.67
C ALA A 362 22.35 -27.39 -25.90
N LYS A 363 23.37 -27.83 -26.67
CA LYS A 363 23.52 -29.23 -27.07
C LYS A 363 23.66 -30.14 -25.83
N GLY A 364 22.68 -31.01 -25.59
CA GLY A 364 22.65 -31.96 -24.46
C GLY A 364 21.68 -31.61 -23.32
N GLU A 365 20.96 -30.50 -23.38
CA GLU A 365 19.94 -30.14 -22.37
C GLU A 365 18.53 -30.67 -22.72
N SER A 366 17.74 -30.97 -21.68
CA SER A 366 16.35 -31.42 -21.82
C SER A 366 15.47 -30.40 -22.58
N ALA A 367 14.55 -30.93 -23.40
CA ALA A 367 13.58 -30.14 -24.15
C ALA A 367 12.50 -29.50 -23.27
N ASN A 368 12.30 -30.01 -22.05
CA ASN A 368 11.35 -29.49 -21.08
C ASN A 368 12.09 -28.91 -19.87
N MET A 369 11.53 -27.84 -19.31
CA MET A 369 11.90 -27.33 -17.98
C MET A 369 10.65 -26.99 -17.20
N THR A 370 10.72 -26.98 -15.88
CA THR A 370 9.60 -26.53 -15.04
C THR A 370 9.44 -25.01 -15.11
N ARG A 371 8.24 -24.50 -14.82
CA ARG A 371 8.01 -23.05 -14.65
C ARG A 371 8.98 -22.45 -13.63
N LEU A 372 9.22 -23.13 -12.50
CA LEU A 372 10.15 -22.64 -11.49
C LEU A 372 11.58 -22.51 -12.02
N GLU A 373 12.06 -23.49 -12.79
CA GLU A 373 13.41 -23.43 -13.38
C GLU A 373 13.55 -22.26 -14.36
N ALA A 374 12.53 -22.02 -15.17
CA ALA A 374 12.48 -20.86 -16.07
C ALA A 374 12.52 -19.53 -15.29
N CYS A 375 11.74 -19.42 -14.21
CA CYS A 375 11.70 -18.23 -13.36
C CYS A 375 13.02 -17.98 -12.65
N LYS A 376 13.65 -19.04 -12.15
CA LYS A 376 14.97 -18.96 -11.53
C LYS A 376 16.01 -18.51 -12.54
N ALA A 377 16.01 -19.05 -13.76
CA ALA A 377 16.95 -18.65 -14.80
C ALA A 377 16.83 -17.16 -15.13
N GLU A 378 15.60 -16.69 -15.38
CA GLU A 378 15.33 -15.28 -15.68
C GLU A 378 15.69 -14.36 -14.51
N LEU A 379 15.39 -14.75 -13.26
CA LEU A 379 15.77 -13.94 -12.11
C LEU A 379 17.28 -13.93 -11.88
N VAL A 380 17.96 -15.06 -12.05
CA VAL A 380 19.43 -15.14 -11.93
C VAL A 380 20.08 -14.18 -12.92
N ASP A 381 19.63 -14.18 -14.17
CA ASP A 381 20.16 -13.29 -15.18
C ASP A 381 19.79 -11.82 -14.92
N THR A 382 18.60 -11.58 -14.38
CA THR A 382 18.17 -10.26 -13.90
C THR A 382 19.07 -9.74 -12.79
N ILE A 383 19.40 -10.55 -11.78
CA ILE A 383 20.29 -10.20 -10.67
C ILE A 383 21.72 -9.92 -11.17
N LYS A 384 22.24 -10.71 -12.12
CA LYS A 384 23.55 -10.42 -12.74
C LYS A 384 23.58 -9.04 -13.38
N ARG A 385 22.52 -8.69 -14.11
CA ARG A 385 22.36 -7.41 -14.81
C ARG A 385 22.01 -6.23 -13.90
N LEU A 386 21.75 -6.44 -12.61
CA LEU A 386 21.47 -5.34 -11.70
C LEU A 386 22.64 -4.37 -11.65
N VAL A 387 22.35 -3.09 -11.84
CA VAL A 387 23.33 -2.01 -11.75
C VAL A 387 23.91 -1.98 -10.33
N ASN A 388 25.24 -1.92 -10.23
CA ASN A 388 25.93 -1.86 -8.94
C ASN A 388 25.49 -0.62 -8.15
N GLY A 389 25.35 -0.76 -6.83
CA GLY A 389 24.91 0.32 -5.95
C GLY A 389 23.40 0.36 -5.68
N LYS A 390 22.56 -0.28 -6.53
CA LYS A 390 21.14 -0.49 -6.21
C LYS A 390 21.00 -1.37 -4.98
N LYS A 391 19.90 -1.23 -4.26
CA LYS A 391 19.56 -2.13 -3.15
C LYS A 391 18.58 -3.19 -3.64
N PHE A 392 18.69 -4.41 -3.14
CA PHE A 392 17.71 -5.44 -3.46
C PHE A 392 17.55 -6.51 -2.37
N ASN A 393 16.45 -7.26 -2.44
CA ASN A 393 16.26 -8.50 -1.69
C ASN A 393 15.35 -9.44 -2.50
N VAL A 394 15.33 -10.71 -2.10
CA VAL A 394 14.52 -11.75 -2.73
C VAL A 394 13.67 -12.43 -1.66
N ILE A 395 12.38 -12.58 -1.94
CA ILE A 395 11.41 -13.33 -1.16
C ILE A 395 10.89 -14.47 -2.04
N SER A 396 10.99 -15.71 -1.57
CA SER A 396 10.28 -16.84 -2.15
C SER A 396 9.06 -17.15 -1.29
N TYR A 397 7.95 -17.54 -1.89
CA TYR A 397 6.78 -17.93 -1.10
C TYR A 397 6.11 -19.18 -1.63
N SER A 398 5.60 -19.96 -0.68
CA SER A 398 4.65 -21.04 -0.93
C SER A 398 3.49 -20.90 0.06
N ASP A 399 3.39 -21.79 1.04
CA ASP A 399 2.58 -21.64 2.25
C ASP A 399 3.10 -20.56 3.21
N LEU A 400 4.41 -20.38 3.33
CA LEU A 400 5.03 -19.29 4.08
C LEU A 400 6.04 -18.53 3.19
N PRO A 401 6.15 -17.21 3.36
CA PRO A 401 7.20 -16.43 2.71
C PRO A 401 8.54 -16.61 3.44
N HIS A 402 9.62 -16.70 2.67
CA HIS A 402 11.00 -16.80 3.12
C HIS A 402 11.82 -15.73 2.40
N GLN A 403 12.54 -14.93 3.17
CA GLN A 403 13.40 -13.87 2.63
C GLN A 403 14.86 -14.30 2.67
N TRP A 404 15.63 -13.96 1.63
CA TRP A 404 17.05 -14.29 1.54
C TRP A 404 17.89 -13.55 2.60
N LYS A 405 17.64 -12.25 2.82
CA LYS A 405 18.30 -11.44 3.84
C LYS A 405 17.29 -10.72 4.75
N PRO A 406 17.64 -10.37 6.00
CA PRO A 406 16.79 -9.60 6.91
C PRO A 406 16.42 -8.19 6.43
N LYS A 407 17.26 -7.59 5.59
CA LYS A 407 17.12 -6.23 5.05
C LYS A 407 17.55 -6.21 3.59
N LEU A 408 17.23 -5.12 2.90
CA LEU A 408 17.80 -4.83 1.59
C LEU A 408 19.33 -4.77 1.66
N VAL A 409 19.99 -5.32 0.65
CA VAL A 409 21.45 -5.28 0.52
C VAL A 409 21.86 -4.58 -0.76
N VAL A 410 23.02 -3.92 -0.76
CA VAL A 410 23.57 -3.30 -1.96
C VAL A 410 23.97 -4.39 -2.95
N ALA A 411 23.58 -4.24 -4.21
CA ALA A 411 23.98 -5.05 -5.34
C ALA A 411 25.46 -4.80 -5.64
N ASN A 412 26.29 -5.72 -5.18
CA ASN A 412 27.71 -5.86 -5.52
C ASN A 412 27.97 -7.31 -5.91
N GLU A 413 29.16 -7.63 -6.39
CA GLU A 413 29.46 -8.97 -6.91
C GLU A 413 29.26 -10.09 -5.87
N ALA A 414 29.61 -9.84 -4.61
CA ALA A 414 29.45 -10.80 -3.52
C ALA A 414 27.96 -11.04 -3.21
N SER A 415 27.18 -9.98 -2.99
CA SER A 415 25.76 -10.08 -2.66
C SER A 415 24.94 -10.66 -3.81
N LYS A 416 25.26 -10.32 -5.07
CA LYS A 416 24.65 -10.94 -6.26
C LYS A 416 24.95 -12.45 -6.32
N LYS A 417 26.20 -12.86 -6.07
CA LYS A 417 26.59 -14.27 -6.07
C LYS A 417 25.84 -15.06 -5.00
N GLU A 418 25.73 -14.53 -3.78
CA GLU A 418 24.96 -15.13 -2.69
C GLU A 418 23.47 -15.25 -3.03
N ALA A 419 22.85 -14.19 -3.55
CA ALA A 419 21.45 -14.21 -3.96
C ALA A 419 21.18 -15.23 -5.07
N ILE A 420 22.06 -15.32 -6.06
CA ILE A 420 21.97 -16.30 -7.15
C ILE A 420 22.04 -17.74 -6.60
N ALA A 421 22.94 -18.01 -5.65
CA ALA A 421 23.04 -19.32 -5.01
C ALA A 421 21.74 -19.66 -4.27
N TRP A 422 21.18 -18.70 -3.52
CA TRP A 422 19.91 -18.85 -2.81
C TRP A 422 18.74 -19.12 -3.76
N VAL A 423 18.60 -18.33 -4.84
CA VAL A 423 17.55 -18.51 -5.87
C VAL A 423 17.65 -19.89 -6.53
N ARG A 424 18.86 -20.36 -6.85
CA ARG A 424 19.07 -21.68 -7.45
C ARG A 424 18.61 -22.82 -6.53
N ALA A 425 18.78 -22.65 -5.21
CA ALA A 425 18.43 -23.64 -4.20
C ALA A 425 16.92 -23.76 -3.91
N LEU A 426 16.08 -22.81 -4.37
CA LEU A 426 14.63 -22.84 -4.10
C LEU A 426 13.99 -24.14 -4.59
N LYS A 427 12.95 -24.62 -3.90
CA LYS A 427 12.20 -25.81 -4.32
C LYS A 427 10.70 -25.54 -4.28
N PRO A 428 9.93 -26.14 -5.20
CA PRO A 428 8.49 -25.96 -5.20
C PRO A 428 7.85 -26.66 -4.00
N ASN A 429 6.84 -26.03 -3.41
CA ASN A 429 6.12 -26.46 -2.22
C ASN A 429 4.61 -26.16 -2.37
N SER A 430 3.70 -26.58 -1.48
CA SER A 430 2.27 -26.73 -1.82
C SER A 430 1.48 -25.46 -2.20
N SER A 431 1.42 -24.46 -1.31
CA SER A 431 0.43 -23.36 -1.37
C SER A 431 0.95 -22.09 -2.07
N THR A 432 0.06 -21.12 -2.34
CA THR A 432 0.33 -19.85 -3.05
C THR A 432 -0.05 -18.62 -2.20
N ASN A 433 0.67 -18.42 -1.10
CA ASN A 433 0.36 -17.42 -0.07
C ASN A 433 0.85 -16.00 -0.42
N ILE A 434 0.22 -15.38 -1.41
CA ILE A 434 0.55 -14.03 -1.88
C ILE A 434 0.35 -12.97 -0.79
N HIS A 435 -0.68 -13.10 0.05
CA HIS A 435 -0.96 -12.13 1.12
C HIS A 435 0.24 -11.91 2.04
N ASP A 436 0.80 -12.99 2.59
CA ASP A 436 1.90 -12.87 3.55
C ASP A 436 3.22 -12.53 2.86
N ALA A 437 3.41 -12.97 1.61
CA ALA A 437 4.57 -12.58 0.81
C ALA A 437 4.61 -11.07 0.56
N MET A 438 3.47 -10.49 0.19
CA MET A 438 3.34 -9.04 0.05
C MET A 438 3.47 -8.34 1.40
N GLN A 439 2.91 -8.89 2.48
CA GLN A 439 3.07 -8.33 3.82
C GLN A 439 4.54 -8.25 4.24
N MET A 440 5.32 -9.31 3.97
CA MET A 440 6.76 -9.35 4.23
C MET A 440 7.50 -8.33 3.35
N ALA A 441 7.19 -8.27 2.05
CA ALA A 441 7.79 -7.30 1.14
C ALA A 441 7.55 -5.85 1.57
N PHE A 442 6.32 -5.52 1.97
CA PHE A 442 5.99 -4.20 2.51
C PHE A 442 6.55 -3.95 3.91
N GLY A 443 6.80 -5.01 4.69
CA GLY A 443 7.52 -4.93 5.96
C GLY A 443 8.98 -4.48 5.76
N LEU A 444 9.66 -5.06 4.77
CA LEU A 444 11.01 -4.66 4.37
C LEU A 444 11.04 -3.26 3.72
N ALA A 445 9.92 -2.87 3.10
CA ALA A 445 9.71 -1.54 2.58
C ALA A 445 9.40 -0.50 3.66
N GLY A 446 9.29 -0.83 4.95
CA GLY A 446 8.79 0.11 5.95
C GLY A 446 7.26 0.24 5.83
N ARG A 447 6.58 -0.04 6.94
CA ARG A 447 5.12 -0.12 6.94
C ARG A 447 4.53 1.25 7.09
N GLY A 448 3.64 1.59 6.18
CA GLY A 448 3.09 2.91 6.23
C GLY A 448 2.43 3.31 7.55
N GLY A 449 2.90 4.41 8.14
CA GLY A 449 2.10 5.36 8.90
C GLY A 449 2.24 5.36 10.40
N ARG A 450 2.84 4.32 10.96
CA ARG A 450 3.28 4.29 12.36
C ARG A 450 4.71 3.80 12.50
N ASP A 451 5.36 3.46 11.39
CA ASP A 451 6.79 3.18 11.44
C ASP A 451 7.51 4.51 11.68
N LYS A 452 8.11 4.64 12.88
CA LYS A 452 9.02 5.75 13.20
C LYS A 452 10.15 5.82 12.16
N TYR A 453 10.41 4.69 11.48
CA TYR A 453 11.33 4.53 10.36
C TYR A 453 10.57 4.33 9.06
N TYR A 454 9.70 5.27 8.70
CA TYR A 454 9.17 5.41 7.34
C TYR A 454 10.25 5.82 6.31
N GLU A 455 11.49 5.40 6.55
CA GLU A 455 12.58 5.33 5.60
C GLU A 455 12.37 4.06 4.78
N THR A 456 11.27 4.07 4.02
CA THR A 456 11.04 3.07 2.99
C THR A 456 12.15 3.19 1.97
N GLU A 457 13.20 2.37 2.12
CA GLU A 457 14.23 2.28 1.10
C GLU A 457 13.65 1.67 -0.17
N VAL A 458 12.78 0.66 -0.05
CA VAL A 458 12.14 -0.06 -1.17
C VAL A 458 11.23 0.86 -1.98
N ASP A 459 11.44 0.95 -3.29
CA ASP A 459 10.56 1.71 -4.18
C ASP A 459 9.82 0.82 -5.19
N THR A 460 10.21 -0.45 -5.32
CA THR A 460 9.70 -1.36 -6.35
C THR A 460 9.64 -2.80 -5.88
N ILE A 461 8.50 -3.46 -6.10
CA ILE A 461 8.27 -4.88 -5.89
C ILE A 461 7.92 -5.52 -7.24
N TYR A 462 8.58 -6.64 -7.57
CA TYR A 462 8.20 -7.52 -8.67
C TYR A 462 7.56 -8.78 -8.09
N LEU A 463 6.25 -8.90 -8.19
CA LEU A 463 5.53 -10.13 -7.83
C LEU A 463 5.44 -11.04 -9.05
N LEU A 464 6.04 -12.21 -8.95
CA LEU A 464 5.86 -13.31 -9.89
C LEU A 464 4.94 -14.35 -9.27
N SER A 465 3.87 -14.71 -9.97
CA SER A 465 2.96 -15.79 -9.56
C SER A 465 2.39 -16.57 -10.74
N ASP A 466 2.13 -17.85 -10.54
CA ASP A 466 1.46 -18.69 -11.53
C ASP A 466 -0.02 -18.95 -11.24
N GLY A 467 -0.62 -18.28 -10.24
CA GLY A 467 -2.07 -18.27 -10.12
C GLY A 467 -2.66 -17.94 -8.75
N SER A 468 -3.91 -18.37 -8.59
CA SER A 468 -4.87 -17.96 -7.57
C SER A 468 -4.30 -17.94 -6.14
N PRO A 469 -4.42 -16.83 -5.40
CA PRO A 469 -3.98 -16.75 -4.02
C PRO A 469 -4.63 -17.82 -3.14
N THR A 470 -3.83 -18.45 -2.28
CA THR A 470 -4.31 -19.35 -1.23
C THR A 470 -3.90 -18.87 0.16
N THR A 471 -4.59 -19.34 1.17
CA THR A 471 -4.14 -19.31 2.56
C THR A 471 -2.95 -20.28 2.76
N PRO A 472 -2.24 -20.25 3.90
CA PRO A 472 -1.09 -21.13 4.13
C PRO A 472 -1.49 -22.61 4.08
N ASP A 473 -2.71 -22.93 4.54
CA ASP A 473 -3.32 -24.26 4.50
C ASP A 473 -3.89 -24.65 3.12
N GLY A 474 -3.63 -23.85 2.07
CA GLY A 474 -3.94 -24.20 0.68
C GLY A 474 -5.39 -23.95 0.24
N LYS A 475 -6.22 -23.31 1.07
CA LYS A 475 -7.59 -22.92 0.68
C LYS A 475 -7.58 -21.64 -0.15
N PRO A 476 -8.56 -21.40 -1.05
CA PRO A 476 -8.66 -20.14 -1.76
C PRO A 476 -8.68 -18.94 -0.80
N ASP A 477 -7.85 -17.92 -1.05
CA ASP A 477 -7.88 -16.67 -0.28
C ASP A 477 -8.71 -15.60 -1.02
N ASN A 478 -9.19 -14.62 -0.28
CA ASN A 478 -10.00 -13.55 -0.82
C ASN A 478 -9.11 -12.47 -1.48
N ILE A 479 -9.31 -12.28 -2.78
CA ILE A 479 -8.54 -11.33 -3.58
C ILE A 479 -8.75 -9.87 -3.15
N ASP A 480 -9.99 -9.45 -2.89
CA ASP A 480 -10.28 -8.08 -2.50
C ASP A 480 -9.70 -7.76 -1.11
N LYS A 481 -9.64 -8.76 -0.23
CA LYS A 481 -8.91 -8.66 1.04
C LYS A 481 -7.43 -8.38 0.81
N ILE A 482 -6.78 -9.09 -0.12
CA ILE A 482 -5.34 -8.87 -0.43
C ILE A 482 -5.12 -7.46 -1.01
N LEU A 483 -5.95 -7.03 -1.96
CA LEU A 483 -5.87 -5.68 -2.53
C LEU A 483 -6.07 -4.60 -1.45
N LYS A 484 -7.06 -4.77 -0.55
CA LYS A 484 -7.30 -3.87 0.58
C LYS A 484 -6.11 -3.80 1.54
N ALA A 485 -5.45 -4.92 1.80
CA ALA A 485 -4.25 -4.98 2.63
C ALA A 485 -3.08 -4.23 1.97
N VAL A 486 -2.83 -4.46 0.68
CA VAL A 486 -1.77 -3.77 -0.08
C VAL A 486 -2.00 -2.26 -0.12
N ARG A 487 -3.23 -1.78 -0.33
CA ARG A 487 -3.56 -0.34 -0.23
C ARG A 487 -3.25 0.26 1.15
N THR A 488 -3.41 -0.54 2.20
CA THR A 488 -3.12 -0.10 3.57
C THR A 488 -1.61 -0.01 3.80
N TRP A 489 -0.85 -1.01 3.36
CA TRP A 489 0.60 -1.01 3.47
C TRP A 489 1.26 0.06 2.58
N ASN A 490 0.70 0.32 1.41
CA ASN A 490 1.17 1.31 0.45
C ASN A 490 0.34 2.61 0.46
N ALA A 491 -0.03 3.12 1.64
CA ALA A 491 -0.97 4.25 1.77
C ALA A 491 -0.55 5.51 0.97
N MET A 492 0.75 5.73 0.80
CA MET A 492 1.32 6.86 0.03
C MET A 492 1.58 6.52 -1.46
N ASN A 493 1.24 5.30 -1.88
CA ASN A 493 1.50 4.70 -3.19
C ASN A 493 2.97 4.75 -3.63
N ARG A 494 3.93 4.86 -2.70
CA ARG A 494 5.36 5.07 -2.99
C ARG A 494 6.01 3.83 -3.60
N VAL A 495 5.58 2.65 -3.19
CA VAL A 495 6.10 1.39 -3.71
C VAL A 495 5.35 1.01 -4.98
N THR A 496 6.09 0.78 -6.06
CA THR A 496 5.56 0.27 -7.32
C THR A 496 5.41 -1.24 -7.22
N VAL A 497 4.25 -1.80 -7.56
CA VAL A 497 4.10 -3.26 -7.62
C VAL A 497 3.92 -3.67 -9.07
N HIS A 498 4.93 -4.32 -9.64
CA HIS A 498 4.82 -5.01 -10.93
C HIS A 498 4.31 -6.44 -10.70
N ALA A 499 3.44 -6.92 -11.58
CA ALA A 499 2.83 -8.24 -11.50
C ALA A 499 3.15 -9.06 -12.75
N ILE A 500 3.88 -10.15 -12.58
CA ILE A 500 4.29 -11.07 -13.63
C ILE A 500 3.53 -12.37 -13.43
N ALA A 501 2.72 -12.74 -14.42
CA ALA A 501 1.88 -13.93 -14.35
C ALA A 501 2.37 -15.00 -15.33
N ILE A 502 2.48 -16.25 -14.85
CA ILE A 502 3.08 -17.36 -15.60
C ILE A 502 2.12 -18.53 -15.77
N GLY A 503 2.04 -19.08 -16.99
CA GLY A 503 1.16 -20.20 -17.30
C GLY A 503 -0.24 -19.79 -17.80
N GLN A 504 -1.13 -20.78 -17.93
CA GLN A 504 -2.40 -20.63 -18.67
C GLN A 504 -3.64 -20.43 -17.78
N HIS A 505 -3.66 -21.00 -16.56
CA HIS A 505 -4.78 -20.91 -15.62
C HIS A 505 -4.56 -19.83 -14.56
N LEU A 506 -4.49 -18.58 -15.03
CA LEU A 506 -4.10 -17.42 -14.22
C LEU A 506 -5.31 -16.63 -13.73
N ASN A 507 -5.26 -16.14 -12.48
CA ASN A 507 -6.12 -15.03 -12.06
C ASN A 507 -5.56 -13.70 -12.56
N VAL A 508 -5.70 -13.47 -13.86
CA VAL A 508 -5.12 -12.30 -14.54
C VAL A 508 -5.74 -11.01 -14.03
N GLN A 509 -7.04 -11.00 -13.74
CA GLN A 509 -7.73 -9.82 -13.26
C GLN A 509 -7.18 -9.34 -11.91
N PHE A 510 -6.91 -10.26 -10.98
CA PHE A 510 -6.27 -9.92 -9.71
C PHE A 510 -4.90 -9.26 -9.92
N MET A 511 -4.02 -9.90 -10.69
CA MET A 511 -2.66 -9.42 -10.92
C MET A 511 -2.62 -8.08 -11.66
N GLN A 512 -3.53 -7.88 -12.63
CA GLN A 512 -3.71 -6.60 -13.33
C GLN A 512 -4.18 -5.50 -12.38
N ARG A 513 -5.18 -5.77 -11.53
CA ARG A 513 -5.66 -4.80 -10.52
C ARG A 513 -4.55 -4.45 -9.53
N LEU A 514 -3.82 -5.46 -9.02
CA LEU A 514 -2.71 -5.25 -8.10
C LEU A 514 -1.63 -4.33 -8.70
N ALA A 515 -1.21 -4.57 -9.94
CA ALA A 515 -0.24 -3.71 -10.60
C ALA A 515 -0.77 -2.30 -10.87
N ALA A 516 -1.99 -2.19 -11.39
CA ALA A 516 -2.60 -0.91 -11.74
C ALA A 516 -2.80 -0.01 -10.50
N GLU A 517 -3.29 -0.56 -9.39
CA GLU A 517 -3.53 0.19 -8.15
C GLU A 517 -2.23 0.70 -7.49
N ASN A 518 -1.10 0.08 -7.80
CA ASN A 518 0.22 0.46 -7.27
C ASN A 518 1.12 1.10 -8.34
N GLY A 519 0.57 1.52 -9.47
CA GLY A 519 1.29 2.22 -10.54
C GLY A 519 2.45 1.42 -11.15
N GLY A 520 2.31 0.10 -11.21
CA GLY A 520 3.23 -0.83 -11.86
C GLY A 520 2.65 -1.44 -13.13
N GLU A 521 3.37 -2.40 -13.70
CA GLU A 521 3.04 -3.07 -14.95
C GLU A 521 2.61 -4.51 -14.71
N PHE A 522 1.62 -4.95 -15.49
CA PHE A 522 1.25 -6.35 -15.58
C PHE A 522 1.86 -6.98 -16.83
N ARG A 523 2.52 -8.13 -16.68
CA ARG A 523 3.12 -8.90 -17.77
C ARG A 523 2.69 -10.36 -17.68
N ARG A 524 2.29 -10.94 -18.81
CA ARG A 524 2.19 -12.41 -18.95
C ARG A 524 3.51 -12.93 -19.51
N ALA A 525 4.06 -13.96 -18.90
CA ALA A 525 5.29 -14.62 -19.31
C ALA A 525 5.07 -16.13 -19.53
N LEU A 526 5.92 -16.74 -20.37
CA LEU A 526 5.95 -18.19 -20.62
C LEU A 526 4.57 -18.77 -21.00
N LYS A 527 4.04 -18.30 -22.14
CA LYS A 527 2.71 -18.65 -22.68
C LYS A 527 2.66 -20.05 -23.30
#